data_AF-A0A5K7ZSU8-F1
#
_entry.id   AF-A0A5K7ZSU8-F1
#
_cell.length_a   1.000
_cell.length_b   1.000
_cell.length_c   1.000
_cell.angle_alpha   90.00
_cell.angle_beta   90.00
_cell.angle_gamma   90.00
#
_symmetry.space_group_name_H-M   'P 1'
#
loop_
_entity.id
_entity.type
_entity.pdbx_description
1 polymer ?
#
loop_
_entity_poly.entity_id
_entity_poly.type
_entity_poly.pdbx_seq_one_letter_code
_entity_poly.pdbx_strand_id
1 'polypeptide(L)' 'MESTGIYWISLFEILSEKGFEVRLVNPRSIKHAPGRKSDVVDCQWIQQLHSYGFLTSAFCSDDQIAVLLAYHRQ' A
#
# COMPACT_ATOMS: atom_id res chain seq x y z
N MET A 1 -2.36 -4.74 0.58
CA MET A 1 -2.29 -4.97 2.03
C MET A 1 -2.77 -3.70 2.72
N GLU A 2 -3.79 -3.77 3.56
CA GLU A 2 -4.14 -2.61 4.40
C GLU A 2 -3.02 -2.41 5.42
N SER A 3 -2.34 -1.26 5.31
CA SER A 3 -1.15 -0.95 6.09
C SER A 3 -1.54 -0.37 7.45
N THR A 4 -1.79 -1.25 8.41
CA THR A 4 -1.90 -0.91 9.83
C THR A 4 -0.61 -1.32 10.55
N GLY A 5 0.52 -0.69 10.21
CA GLY A 5 1.79 -0.91 10.94
C GLY A 5 3.05 -0.50 10.18
N ILE A 6 4.23 -0.90 10.70
CA ILE A 6 5.55 -0.72 10.07
C ILE A 6 5.85 -1.87 9.07
N TYR A 7 5.10 -2.97 9.15
CA TYR A 7 5.33 -4.21 8.39
C TYR A 7 5.27 -4.07 6.86
N TRP A 8 4.67 -3.00 6.33
CA TRP A 8 4.63 -2.78 4.89
C TRP A 8 6.00 -2.43 4.30
N ILE A 9 6.94 -1.91 5.09
CA ILE A 9 8.26 -1.49 4.60
C ILE A 9 9.04 -2.70 4.09
N SER A 10 9.22 -3.72 4.94
CA SER A 10 9.95 -4.94 4.56
C SER A 10 9.27 -5.71 3.43
N LEU A 11 7.93 -5.69 3.37
CA LEU A 11 7.20 -6.31 2.27
C LEU A 11 7.37 -5.54 0.96
N PHE A 12 7.37 -4.21 1.03
CA PHE A 12 7.61 -3.33 -0.12
C PHE A 12 9.02 -3.57 -0.68
N GLU A 13 10.05 -3.59 0.18
CA GLU A 13 11.44 -3.86 -0.20
C GLU A 13 11.58 -5.21 -0.91
N ILE A 14 11.07 -6.29 -0.31
CA ILE A 14 11.17 -7.64 -0.90
C ILE A 14 10.45 -7.70 -2.26
N LEU A 15 9.27 -7.11 -2.37
CA LEU A 15 8.50 -7.12 -3.62
C LEU A 15 9.15 -6.24 -4.70
N SER A 16 9.72 -5.10 -4.31
CA SER A 16 10.48 -4.19 -5.19
C SER A 16 11.73 -4.89 -5.74
N GLU A 17 12.51 -5.55 -4.88
CA GLU A 17 13.69 -6.35 -5.28
C GLU A 17 13.34 -7.48 -6.25
N LYS A 18 12.13 -8.03 -6.13
CA LYS A 18 11.62 -9.08 -7.04
C LYS A 18 11.07 -8.52 -8.36
N GLY A 19 11.08 -7.21 -8.55
CA GLY A 19 10.62 -6.54 -9.78
C GLY A 19 9.11 -6.37 -9.88
N PHE A 20 8.38 -6.45 -8.76
CA PHE A 20 6.95 -6.17 -8.77
C PHE A 20 6.68 -4.66 -8.71
N GLU A 21 5.68 -4.20 -9.45
CA GLU A 21 5.17 -2.84 -9.32
C GLU A 21 4.30 -2.73 -8.05
N VAL A 22 4.93 -2.35 -6.94
CA VAL A 22 4.24 -2.17 -5.66
C VAL A 22 3.72 -0.74 -5.56
N ARG A 23 2.39 -0.59 -5.53
CA ARG A 23 1.76 0.71 -5.28
C ARG A 23 1.32 0.82 -3.82
N LEU A 24 1.94 1.77 -3.11
CA LEU A 24 1.41 2.23 -1.83
C LEU A 24 0.24 3.16 -2.08
N VAL A 25 -0.85 2.98 -1.36
CA VAL A 25 -2.04 3.83 -1.49
C VAL A 25 -2.42 4.31 -0.10
N ASN A 26 -2.73 5.60 0.01
CA ASN A 26 -3.19 6.16 1.28
C ASN A 26 -4.60 5.63 1.60
N PRO A 27 -4.80 4.95 2.74
CA PRO A 27 -6.10 4.39 3.09
C PRO A 27 -7.19 5.46 3.27
N ARG A 28 -6.84 6.73 3.56
CA ARG A 28 -7.81 7.84 3.62
C ARG A 28 -8.38 8.20 2.25
N SER A 29 -7.65 7.89 1.18
CA SER A 29 -8.07 8.15 -0.20
C SER A 29 -9.02 7.08 -0.73
N ILE A 30 -9.03 5.90 -0.09
CA ILE A 30 -9.87 4.77 -0.48
C ILE A 30 -11.22 4.92 0.23
N LYS A 31 -12.29 5.12 -0.54
CA LYS A 31 -13.65 5.02 0.01
C LYS A 31 -13.89 3.57 0.44
N HIS A 32 -14.39 3.38 1.66
CA HIS A 32 -14.76 2.05 2.15
C HIS A 32 -15.74 1.36 1.21
N ALA A 33 -15.61 0.04 1.10
CA ALA A 33 -16.52 -0.76 0.30
C ALA A 33 -17.97 -0.57 0.80
N PRO A 34 -18.96 -0.38 -0.09
CA PRO A 34 -20.35 -0.27 0.32
C PRO A 34 -20.85 -1.62 0.87
N GLY A 35 -21.37 -1.64 2.09
CA GLY A 35 -21.98 -2.82 2.72
C GLY A 35 -21.32 -3.27 4.02
N ARG A 36 -21.48 -4.55 4.35
CA ARG A 36 -20.93 -5.15 5.59
C ARG A 36 -19.43 -5.39 5.41
N LYS A 37 -18.63 -4.61 6.13
CA LYS A 37 -17.16 -4.69 6.14
C LYS A 37 -16.68 -6.09 6.51
N SER A 38 -15.86 -6.69 5.65
CA SER A 38 -15.06 -7.89 5.95
C SER A 38 -13.73 -7.77 5.22
N ASP A 39 -12.65 -8.31 5.79
CA ASP A 39 -11.31 -8.18 5.21
C ASP A 39 -11.25 -8.71 3.76
N VAL A 40 -12.05 -9.72 3.45
CA VAL A 40 -12.18 -10.30 2.09
C VAL A 40 -12.83 -9.30 1.12
N VAL A 41 -13.94 -8.67 1.53
CA VAL A 41 -14.67 -7.70 0.70
C VAL A 41 -13.83 -6.44 0.49
N ASP A 42 -13.12 -5.98 1.52
CA ASP A 42 -12.22 -4.82 1.42
C ASP A 42 -11.06 -5.11 0.44
N CYS A 43 -10.45 -6.30 0.49
CA CYS A 43 -9.41 -6.69 -0.46
C CYS A 43 -9.92 -6.75 -1.91
N GLN A 44 -11.11 -7.32 -2.12
CA GLN A 44 -11.74 -7.37 -3.45
C GLN A 44 -12.07 -5.98 -3.99
N TRP A 45 -12.53 -5.08 -3.12
CA TRP A 45 -12.81 -3.69 -3.46
C TRP A 45 -11.55 -2.93 -3.87
N ILE A 46 -10.46 -3.07 -3.11
CA ILE A 46 -9.16 -2.48 -3.44
C ILE A 46 -8.66 -3.02 -4.79
N GLN A 47 -8.80 -4.32 -5.05
CA GLN A 47 -8.44 -4.92 -6.34
C GLN A 47 -9.27 -4.32 -7.49
N GLN A 48 -10.57 -4.15 -7.30
CA GLN A 48 -11.43 -3.52 -8.32
C GLN A 48 -10.99 -2.07 -8.59
N LEU A 49 -10.76 -1.28 -7.56
CA LEU A 49 -10.27 0.10 -7.69
C LEU A 49 -8.92 0.16 -8.40
N HIS A 50 -8.02 -0.81 -8.14
CA HIS A 50 -6.74 -0.93 -8.82
C HIS A 50 -6.93 -1.18 -10.32
N SER A 51 -7.78 -2.14 -10.69
CA SER A 51 -8.08 -2.48 -12.09
C SER A 51 -8.69 -1.32 -12.88
N TYR A 52 -9.49 -0.47 -12.22
CA TYR A 52 -10.05 0.74 -12.84
C TYR A 52 -9.09 1.94 -12.84
N GLY A 53 -7.90 1.83 -12.23
CA GLY A 53 -6.94 2.94 -12.15
C GLY A 53 -7.36 4.06 -11.19
N PHE A 54 -8.34 3.83 -10.32
CA PHE A 54 -8.80 4.82 -9.33
C PHE A 54 -7.89 4.90 -8.09
N LEU A 55 -6.93 3.99 -7.95
CA LEU A 55 -5.92 4.06 -6.90
C LEU A 55 -4.79 4.99 -7.31
N THR A 56 -4.78 6.19 -6.73
CA THR A 56 -3.62 7.09 -6.80
C THR A 56 -2.50 6.49 -5.96
N SER A 57 -1.34 6.26 -6.57
CA SER A 57 -0.13 5.93 -5.80
C SER A 57 0.16 7.06 -4.83
N ALA A 58 0.26 6.72 -3.55
CA ALA A 58 0.88 7.59 -2.59
C ALA A 58 2.35 7.73 -2.97
N PHE A 59 2.88 8.95 -2.86
CA PHE A 59 4.29 9.22 -3.07
C PHE A 59 5.10 8.31 -2.13
N CYS A 60 5.75 7.31 -2.71
CA CYS A 60 6.79 6.55 -2.03
C CYS A 60 8.10 7.18 -2.46
N SER A 61 8.83 7.75 -1.51
CA SER A 61 10.20 8.18 -1.79
C SER A 61 11.01 6.98 -2.26
N ASP A 62 11.97 7.20 -3.17
CA ASP A 62 12.90 6.18 -3.67
C ASP A 62 13.44 5.30 -2.53
N ASP A 63 13.77 4.03 -2.83
CA ASP A 63 14.25 3.02 -1.87
C ASP A 63 15.28 3.59 -0.88
N GLN A 64 16.20 4.43 -1.36
CA GLN A 64 17.24 5.04 -0.52
C GLN A 64 16.69 5.99 0.55
N ILE A 65 15.63 6.74 0.24
CA ILE A 65 14.99 7.68 1.16
C ILE A 65 14.08 6.92 2.13
N ALA A 66 13.41 5.85 1.68
CA ALA A 66 12.61 4.99 2.55
C ALA A 66 13.47 4.34 3.66
N VAL A 67 14.64 3.82 3.29
CA VAL A 67 15.63 3.28 4.24
C VAL A 67 16.11 4.37 5.20
N LEU A 68 16.45 5.56 4.72
CA LEU A 68 16.93 6.67 5.56
C LEU A 68 15.86 7.12 6.58
N LEU A 69 14.60 7.15 6.17
CA LEU A 69 13.47 7.47 7.05
C LEU A 69 13.19 6.35 8.07
N ALA A 70 13.44 5.09 7.71
CA ALA A 70 13.37 3.97 8.65
C ALA A 70 14.48 4.07 9.72
N TYR A 71 15.70 4.42 9.33
CA TYR A 71 16.82 4.67 10.25
C TYR A 71 16.56 5.87 11.19
N HIS A 72 15.99 6.96 10.68
CA HIS A 72 15.73 8.15 11.50
C HIS A 72 14.57 7.98 12.50
N ARG A 73 13.73 6.96 12.34
CA ARG A 73 12.62 6.67 13.27
C ARG A 73 13.01 5.75 14.43
N GLN A 74 14.26 5.26 14.48
CA GLN A 74 14.83 4.59 15.66
C GLN A 74 15.38 5.61 16.66
#